data_AF-A0A420VVD1-F1
#
_entry.id   AF-A0A420VVD1-F1
#
_cell.length_a   1.000
_cell.length_b   1.000
_cell.length_c   1.000
_cell.angle_alpha   90.00
_cell.angle_beta   90.00
_cell.angle_gamma   90.00
#
_symmetry.space_group_name_H-M   'P 1'
#
loop_
_entity.id
_entity.type
_entity.pdbx_description
1 polymer ?
#
loop_
_entity_poly.entity_id
_entity_poly.type
_entity_poly.pdbx_seq_one_letter_code
_entity_poly.pdbx_strand_id
1 'polypeptide(L)'
;MKKFNKILLFGSILLTLGSFQSCKTELEDRYTDPEQTTLPNIPAFFSQILNNSRLRSEYWHYRTFILMHQARYTQTAYFANENTMYQQSDSYINDYWKDFYSPGIIGVYRSMERSYNNLSTEEKVSRDLYMNAAKVILYDQASKLVDNFGDIPFSEAGSLPLTDVIKLGKFDDQKELYTIFIDGLKEINTFFKTANSTSEFNRADILNSGDLEKWRKYTNSLRLRLLMRISNVDENKAKTEIMDMLSNPTEYPLVDGKNTGDYSVGSEDILLKPLTTYTSSLLDAVRELPSYYAPDYMLNTVLKTANDPRTAVLFDKFGETVGEKFIPNKEYQAMPITFTAAQADAQFMKYSVVDSATAWINNKLPGVLMTAAETNLIKAEAQERWGTDAAAKTAYETAVKQSVNFYYYLNASSSNNAKATKPSNDVIDKFVTESNIAFSGDKNAKLKLIGTQKWLHFGWLQGEQAWSEYRRTGYPTLPAFPTSSLNGFQRPPVRLTYPSSEITNNSENYQAVRSKDTRDTKIFWDVN
;
A
#
# COMPACT_ATOMS: atom_id res chain seq x y z
N MET A 1 1.19 -54.55 -67.40
CA MET A 1 2.26 -54.09 -66.48
C MET A 1 2.80 -52.76 -66.99
N LYS A 2 2.94 -51.81 -66.06
CA LYS A 2 3.66 -50.51 -66.12
C LYS A 2 3.25 -49.50 -67.21
N LYS A 3 2.34 -48.62 -66.76
CA LYS A 3 2.02 -47.28 -67.29
C LYS A 3 3.24 -46.36 -67.14
N PHE A 4 3.48 -45.47 -68.11
CA PHE A 4 3.78 -44.04 -67.90
C PHE A 4 3.77 -43.31 -69.25
N ASN A 5 2.76 -42.46 -69.48
CA ASN A 5 2.72 -41.39 -70.50
C ASN A 5 2.36 -40.12 -69.71
N LYS A 6 3.31 -39.18 -69.57
CA LYS A 6 3.56 -38.00 -70.42
C LYS A 6 2.42 -36.96 -70.39
N ILE A 7 2.79 -35.71 -70.08
CA ILE A 7 2.39 -34.40 -70.68
C ILE A 7 2.89 -33.29 -69.72
N LEU A 8 3.94 -32.51 -70.05
CA LEU A 8 3.97 -31.24 -70.84
C LEU A 8 3.07 -30.15 -70.19
N LEU A 9 3.38 -28.85 -70.05
CA LEU A 9 4.49 -27.94 -70.40
C LEU A 9 4.03 -26.52 -69.95
N PHE A 10 4.95 -25.54 -69.87
CA PHE A 10 4.75 -24.06 -69.76
C PHE A 10 4.15 -23.51 -68.45
N GLY A 11 4.68 -22.49 -67.78
CA GLY A 11 5.54 -21.37 -68.21
C GLY A 11 4.69 -20.13 -68.51
N SER A 12 4.58 -19.18 -67.56
CA SER A 12 4.08 -17.81 -67.80
C SER A 12 4.48 -16.86 -66.66
N ILE A 13 5.30 -15.88 -67.01
CA ILE A 13 5.57 -14.61 -66.33
C ILE A 13 4.41 -13.67 -66.68
N LEU A 14 3.89 -12.85 -65.75
CA LEU A 14 3.64 -11.42 -66.00
C LEU A 14 3.33 -10.63 -64.72
N LEU A 15 4.03 -9.48 -64.59
CA LEU A 15 3.79 -8.36 -63.69
C LEU A 15 2.39 -7.74 -63.88
N THR A 16 1.85 -7.11 -62.84
CA THR A 16 1.20 -5.78 -62.93
C THR A 16 1.13 -5.08 -61.57
N LEU A 17 1.39 -3.77 -61.61
CA LEU A 17 1.46 -2.81 -60.51
C LEU A 17 0.11 -2.55 -59.83
N GLY A 18 0.13 -2.12 -58.56
CA GLY A 18 -0.93 -1.26 -58.03
C GLY A 18 -1.02 -1.15 -56.51
N SER A 19 -0.69 0.05 -56.01
CA SER A 19 -1.42 0.76 -54.94
C SER A 19 -1.05 0.52 -53.48
N PHE A 20 -0.41 1.54 -52.90
CA PHE A 20 -0.48 1.89 -51.49
C PHE A 20 -1.93 1.99 -51.02
N GLN A 21 -2.35 1.17 -50.06
CA GLN A 21 -3.51 1.46 -49.20
C GLN A 21 -3.31 0.84 -47.81
N SER A 22 -3.03 1.74 -46.86
CA SER A 22 -3.64 1.79 -45.52
C SER A 22 -3.68 0.51 -44.68
N CYS A 23 -2.68 0.31 -43.84
CA CYS A 23 -2.81 -0.46 -42.60
C CYS A 23 -3.82 0.24 -41.67
N LYS A 24 -5.11 -0.09 -41.79
CA LYS A 24 -6.17 0.38 -40.88
C LYS A 24 -7.18 -0.72 -40.52
N THR A 25 -6.75 -1.97 -40.37
CA THR A 25 -7.68 -3.05 -40.02
C THR A 25 -7.20 -4.02 -38.94
N GLU A 26 -5.95 -3.97 -38.45
CA GLU A 26 -5.53 -4.84 -37.33
C GLU A 26 -5.54 -4.16 -35.94
N LEU A 27 -5.81 -2.85 -35.88
CA LEU A 27 -5.99 -2.14 -34.60
C LEU A 27 -7.43 -2.23 -34.08
N GLU A 28 -8.41 -2.38 -34.98
CA GLU A 28 -9.84 -2.47 -34.61
C GLU A 28 -10.20 -3.88 -34.09
N ASP A 29 -9.60 -4.94 -34.64
CA ASP A 29 -9.82 -6.33 -34.17
C ASP A 29 -9.13 -6.67 -32.83
N ARG A 30 -8.31 -5.76 -32.27
CA ARG A 30 -7.79 -5.86 -30.89
C ARG A 30 -8.62 -5.11 -29.85
N TYR A 31 -9.63 -4.36 -30.30
CA TYR A 31 -10.66 -3.83 -29.43
C TYR A 31 -11.93 -4.65 -29.66
N THR A 32 -11.97 -5.84 -29.03
CA THR A 32 -13.25 -6.50 -28.78
C THR A 32 -14.12 -5.51 -28.03
N ASP A 33 -15.08 -4.95 -28.75
CA ASP A 33 -16.10 -4.04 -28.32
C ASP A 33 -16.74 -4.52 -26.98
N PRO A 34 -16.49 -3.83 -25.85
CA PRO A 34 -17.09 -4.16 -24.56
C PRO A 34 -18.61 -3.94 -24.48
N GLU A 35 -19.22 -3.30 -25.49
CA GLU A 35 -20.65 -2.95 -25.49
C GLU A 35 -21.58 -4.16 -25.68
N GLN A 36 -21.03 -5.36 -25.92
CA GLN A 36 -21.81 -6.61 -25.93
C GLN A 36 -22.05 -7.21 -24.53
N THR A 37 -21.68 -6.52 -23.44
CA THR A 37 -22.27 -6.79 -22.11
C THR A 37 -23.37 -5.77 -21.82
N THR A 38 -24.62 -6.20 -21.99
CA THR A 38 -25.81 -5.38 -21.74
C THR A 38 -25.86 -4.97 -20.26
N LEU A 39 -25.47 -3.72 -20.00
CA LEU A 39 -25.39 -3.00 -18.71
C LEU A 39 -24.39 -3.58 -17.69
N PRO A 40 -23.21 -2.96 -17.52
CA PRO A 40 -22.37 -3.32 -16.41
C PRO A 40 -22.93 -2.79 -15.07
N ASN A 41 -23.04 -3.70 -14.10
CA ASN A 41 -23.74 -3.51 -12.84
C ASN A 41 -22.85 -2.83 -11.78
N ILE A 42 -23.30 -1.72 -11.17
CA ILE A 42 -22.58 -0.96 -10.13
C ILE A 42 -22.07 -1.87 -8.99
N PRO A 43 -22.90 -2.78 -8.41
CA PRO A 43 -22.44 -3.81 -7.49
C PRO A 43 -21.23 -4.63 -7.97
N ALA A 44 -21.21 -5.06 -9.23
CA ALA A 44 -20.11 -5.86 -9.77
C ALA A 44 -18.83 -5.03 -9.92
N PHE A 45 -18.95 -3.79 -10.40
CA PHE A 45 -17.82 -2.85 -10.45
C PHE A 45 -17.28 -2.51 -9.06
N PHE A 46 -18.15 -2.33 -8.07
CA PHE A 46 -17.70 -2.11 -6.71
C PHE A 46 -16.90 -3.32 -6.18
N SER A 47 -17.41 -4.54 -6.36
CA SER A 47 -16.66 -5.75 -6.02
C SER A 47 -15.35 -5.85 -6.81
N GLN A 48 -15.30 -5.40 -8.07
CA GLN A 48 -14.08 -5.34 -8.87
C GLN A 48 -13.05 -4.35 -8.29
N ILE A 49 -13.46 -3.16 -7.84
CA ILE A 49 -12.58 -2.20 -7.15
C ILE A 49 -11.99 -2.83 -5.90
N LEU A 50 -12.81 -3.52 -5.09
CA LEU A 50 -12.33 -4.22 -3.90
C LEU A 50 -11.44 -5.43 -4.25
N ASN A 51 -11.69 -6.09 -5.38
CA ASN A 51 -10.95 -7.22 -5.90
C ASN A 51 -9.70 -6.80 -6.69
N ASN A 52 -9.00 -5.76 -6.24
CA ASN A 52 -7.81 -5.22 -6.88
C ASN A 52 -6.53 -5.66 -6.15
N SER A 53 -5.46 -5.95 -6.90
CA SER A 53 -4.16 -6.39 -6.38
C SER A 53 -3.54 -5.39 -5.39
N ARG A 54 -3.82 -4.09 -5.54
CA ARG A 54 -3.34 -3.00 -4.67
C ARG A 54 -3.97 -3.02 -3.27
N LEU A 55 -5.06 -3.75 -3.09
CA LEU A 55 -5.76 -3.90 -1.81
C LEU A 55 -5.43 -5.23 -1.14
N ARG A 56 -4.62 -6.08 -1.77
CA ARG A 56 -4.31 -7.42 -1.30
C ARG A 56 -2.84 -7.62 -1.08
N SER A 57 -2.57 -8.66 -0.29
CA SER A 57 -1.23 -9.18 -0.18
C SER A 57 -0.92 -10.14 -1.32
N GLU A 58 -0.52 -9.57 -2.46
CA GLU A 58 -0.20 -10.31 -3.69
C GLU A 58 1.26 -10.15 -4.11
N TYR A 59 1.75 -11.14 -4.84
CA TYR A 59 3.13 -11.22 -5.31
C TYR A 59 3.58 -9.94 -6.02
N TRP A 60 2.87 -9.53 -7.09
CA TRP A 60 3.31 -8.41 -7.93
C TRP A 60 3.43 -7.12 -7.14
N HIS A 61 2.42 -6.79 -6.32
CA HIS A 61 2.46 -5.57 -5.52
C HIS A 61 3.68 -5.51 -4.58
N TYR A 62 3.96 -6.58 -3.84
CA TYR A 62 5.11 -6.57 -2.92
C TYR A 62 6.46 -6.71 -3.63
N ARG A 63 6.56 -7.66 -4.55
CA ARG A 63 7.81 -8.04 -5.20
C ARG A 63 8.36 -6.96 -6.14
N THR A 64 7.50 -6.30 -6.90
CA THR A 64 7.95 -5.35 -7.94
C THR A 64 7.83 -3.90 -7.52
N PHE A 65 6.97 -3.60 -6.53
CA PHE A 65 6.76 -2.24 -6.06
C PHE A 65 7.32 -2.03 -4.64
N ILE A 66 6.67 -2.59 -3.62
CA ILE A 66 6.98 -2.28 -2.21
C ILE A 66 8.43 -2.61 -1.80
N LEU A 67 8.88 -3.85 -2.06
CA LEU A 67 10.20 -4.34 -1.62
C LEU A 67 11.36 -3.75 -2.44
N MET A 68 11.09 -3.28 -3.66
CA MET A 68 12.09 -2.67 -4.53
C MET A 68 12.25 -1.16 -4.31
N HIS A 69 11.22 -0.50 -3.76
CA HIS A 69 11.18 0.96 -3.61
C HIS A 69 11.00 1.37 -2.14
N GLN A 70 9.76 1.47 -1.65
CA GLN A 70 9.47 2.16 -0.39
C GLN A 70 10.11 1.47 0.80
N ALA A 71 10.00 0.14 0.91
CA ALA A 71 10.57 -0.61 2.03
C ALA A 71 12.10 -0.54 2.06
N ARG A 72 12.72 -0.40 0.89
CA ARG A 72 14.14 -0.15 0.73
C ARG A 72 14.52 1.25 1.19
N TYR A 73 13.77 2.27 0.79
CA TYR A 73 14.03 3.69 1.12
C TYR A 73 13.75 4.02 2.60
N THR A 74 13.14 3.09 3.34
CA THR A 74 12.91 3.19 4.79
C THR A 74 13.64 2.15 5.62
N GLN A 75 14.45 1.29 5.00
CA GLN A 75 15.11 0.15 5.66
C GLN A 75 14.13 -0.74 6.46
N THR A 76 12.86 -0.82 6.05
CA THR A 76 11.90 -1.79 6.62
C THR A 76 12.02 -3.18 5.99
N ALA A 77 12.74 -3.28 4.87
CA ALA A 77 13.26 -4.50 4.28
C ALA A 77 14.77 -4.38 4.05
N TYR A 78 15.49 -5.50 4.12
CA TYR A 78 16.90 -5.53 3.74
C TYR A 78 17.07 -5.30 2.23
N PHE A 79 18.21 -4.74 1.85
CA PHE A 79 18.71 -4.70 0.48
C PHE A 79 20.24 -4.75 0.51
N ALA A 80 20.83 -5.32 -0.54
CA ALA A 80 22.28 -5.41 -0.66
C ALA A 80 22.88 -4.04 -1.06
N ASN A 81 24.11 -3.78 -0.60
CA ASN A 81 24.89 -2.65 -1.07
C ASN A 81 25.41 -2.92 -2.49
N GLU A 82 24.68 -2.41 -3.48
CA GLU A 82 24.93 -2.62 -4.91
C GLU A 82 24.75 -1.33 -5.71
N ASN A 83 25.30 -1.32 -6.93
CA ASN A 83 25.30 -0.11 -7.77
C ASN A 83 23.89 0.37 -8.14
N THR A 84 22.95 -0.55 -8.35
CA THR A 84 21.58 -0.24 -8.81
C THR A 84 20.56 -0.13 -7.66
N MET A 85 21.00 -0.14 -6.39
CA MET A 85 20.08 -0.23 -5.25
C MET A 85 19.06 0.90 -5.14
N TYR A 86 19.27 2.08 -5.72
CA TYR A 86 18.26 3.15 -5.69
C TYR A 86 17.67 3.47 -7.06
N GLN A 87 18.01 2.66 -8.07
CA GLN A 87 17.46 2.77 -9.41
C GLN A 87 16.05 2.19 -9.46
N GLN A 88 15.13 2.97 -10.01
CA GLN A 88 13.74 2.56 -10.21
C GLN A 88 13.64 1.67 -11.46
N SER A 89 12.78 0.67 -11.40
CA SER A 89 12.42 -0.12 -12.59
C SER A 89 11.26 0.56 -13.30
N ASP A 90 11.51 1.17 -14.46
CA ASP A 90 10.48 1.89 -15.23
C ASP A 90 9.27 0.98 -15.55
N SER A 91 9.50 -0.29 -15.89
CA SER A 91 8.41 -1.24 -16.14
C SER A 91 7.53 -1.44 -14.90
N TYR A 92 8.12 -1.62 -13.73
CA TYR A 92 7.36 -1.87 -12.50
C TYR A 92 6.62 -0.61 -12.01
N ILE A 93 7.24 0.56 -12.19
CA ILE A 93 6.57 1.85 -11.94
C ILE A 93 5.39 2.02 -12.90
N ASN A 94 5.59 1.75 -14.18
CA ASN A 94 4.55 1.82 -15.19
C ASN A 94 3.39 0.86 -14.90
N ASP A 95 3.67 -0.36 -14.43
CA ASP A 95 2.62 -1.34 -14.12
C ASP A 95 1.80 -0.90 -12.90
N TYR A 96 2.45 -0.45 -11.82
CA TYR A 96 1.75 0.13 -10.69
C TYR A 96 0.92 1.37 -11.07
N TRP A 97 1.45 2.23 -11.95
CA TRP A 97 0.72 3.37 -12.50
C TRP A 97 -0.51 2.92 -13.28
N LYS A 98 -0.35 1.98 -14.21
CA LYS A 98 -1.44 1.42 -15.03
C LYS A 98 -2.52 0.73 -14.20
N ASP A 99 -2.17 0.03 -13.13
CA ASP A 99 -3.11 -0.66 -12.23
C ASP A 99 -4.09 0.31 -11.53
N PHE A 100 -3.72 1.59 -11.39
CA PHE A 100 -4.65 2.61 -10.93
C PHE A 100 -5.58 3.08 -12.06
N TYR A 101 -5.07 3.20 -13.30
CA TYR A 101 -5.77 3.84 -14.43
C TYR A 101 -6.63 2.92 -15.33
N SER A 102 -6.18 1.72 -15.74
CA SER A 102 -6.77 1.00 -16.90
C SER A 102 -7.44 -0.33 -16.58
N PRO A 103 -8.72 -0.54 -16.96
CA PRO A 103 -9.85 -0.48 -16.01
C PRO A 103 -9.44 -0.74 -14.54
N GLY A 104 -8.54 0.12 -14.04
CA GLY A 104 -8.02 0.11 -12.68
C GLY A 104 -9.03 0.73 -11.73
N ILE A 105 -8.58 1.17 -10.56
CA ILE A 105 -9.48 1.74 -9.55
C ILE A 105 -10.24 2.96 -10.09
N ILE A 106 -9.55 3.92 -10.72
CA ILE A 106 -10.23 5.12 -11.25
C ILE A 106 -11.05 4.81 -12.50
N GLY A 107 -10.55 3.94 -13.39
CA GLY A 107 -11.27 3.54 -14.60
C GLY A 107 -12.60 2.84 -14.29
N VAL A 108 -12.60 1.90 -13.34
CA VAL A 108 -13.81 1.20 -12.89
C VAL A 108 -14.74 2.16 -12.16
N TYR A 109 -14.21 3.06 -11.33
CA TYR A 109 -15.03 4.08 -10.67
C TYR A 109 -15.70 5.02 -11.68
N ARG A 110 -15.01 5.42 -12.76
CA ARG A 110 -15.60 6.20 -13.86
C ARG A 110 -16.70 5.43 -14.59
N SER A 111 -16.53 4.12 -14.79
CA SER A 111 -17.62 3.27 -15.32
C SER A 111 -18.82 3.23 -14.36
N MET A 112 -18.59 3.17 -13.05
CA MET A 112 -19.67 3.26 -12.05
C MET A 112 -20.37 4.61 -12.11
N GLU A 113 -19.64 5.72 -12.23
CA GLU A 113 -20.21 7.05 -12.37
C GLU A 113 -21.08 7.18 -13.62
N ARG A 114 -20.61 6.66 -14.76
CA ARG A 114 -21.40 6.62 -16.00
C ARG A 114 -22.70 5.83 -15.79
N SER A 115 -22.61 4.60 -15.27
CA SER A 115 -23.79 3.78 -14.99
C SER A 115 -24.74 4.49 -14.03
N TYR A 116 -24.21 5.10 -12.96
CA TYR A 116 -24.98 5.83 -11.97
C TYR A 116 -25.68 7.06 -12.55
N ASN A 117 -25.02 7.82 -13.42
CA ASN A 117 -25.58 9.01 -14.04
C ASN A 117 -26.79 8.71 -14.95
N ASN A 118 -26.83 7.52 -15.54
CA ASN A 118 -27.93 7.05 -16.39
C ASN A 118 -29.14 6.49 -15.62
N LEU A 119 -29.06 6.39 -14.29
CA LEU A 119 -30.16 5.92 -13.45
C LEU A 119 -31.18 7.02 -13.15
N SER A 120 -32.44 6.62 -12.92
CA SER A 120 -33.47 7.47 -12.35
C SER A 120 -33.12 7.89 -10.91
N THR A 121 -33.77 8.94 -10.40
CA THR A 121 -33.56 9.44 -9.04
C THR A 121 -33.84 8.36 -7.99
N GLU A 122 -34.87 7.55 -8.20
CA GLU A 122 -35.28 6.46 -7.32
C GLU A 122 -34.24 5.32 -7.30
N GLU A 123 -33.68 4.98 -8.46
CA GLU A 123 -32.66 3.94 -8.57
C GLU A 123 -31.33 4.37 -7.93
N LYS A 124 -30.96 5.64 -8.05
CA LYS A 124 -29.74 6.21 -7.47
C LYS A 124 -29.65 5.99 -5.95
N VAL A 125 -30.77 6.11 -5.23
CA VAL A 125 -30.82 5.88 -3.77
C VAL A 125 -30.28 4.50 -3.39
N SER A 126 -30.56 3.47 -4.20
CA SER A 126 -30.08 2.10 -3.98
C SER A 126 -28.61 1.89 -4.37
N ARG A 127 -27.98 2.88 -4.99
CA ARG A 127 -26.61 2.83 -5.54
C ARG A 127 -25.64 3.75 -4.82
N ASP A 128 -26.13 4.71 -4.04
CA ASP A 128 -25.32 5.66 -3.28
C ASP A 128 -24.31 4.98 -2.34
N LEU A 129 -24.70 3.87 -1.70
CA LEU A 129 -23.79 3.09 -0.85
C LEU A 129 -22.55 2.61 -1.61
N TYR A 130 -22.74 2.09 -2.82
CA TYR A 130 -21.67 1.59 -3.66
C TYR A 130 -20.77 2.73 -4.13
N MET A 131 -21.36 3.84 -4.56
CA MET A 131 -20.60 5.02 -5.02
C MET A 131 -19.74 5.59 -3.89
N ASN A 132 -20.31 5.78 -2.70
CA ASN A 132 -19.58 6.33 -1.55
C ASN A 132 -18.49 5.36 -1.06
N ALA A 133 -18.78 4.06 -0.93
CA ALA A 133 -17.79 3.07 -0.53
C ALA A 133 -16.64 2.95 -1.54
N ALA A 134 -16.95 2.94 -2.85
CA ALA A 134 -15.94 2.95 -3.91
C ALA A 134 -15.09 4.22 -3.88
N LYS A 135 -15.70 5.38 -3.57
CA LYS A 135 -15.00 6.66 -3.49
C LYS A 135 -14.00 6.73 -2.33
N VAL A 136 -14.29 6.08 -1.19
CA VAL A 136 -13.32 5.92 -0.09
C VAL A 136 -12.07 5.17 -0.59
N ILE A 137 -12.25 4.08 -1.34
CA ILE A 137 -11.14 3.31 -1.90
C ILE A 137 -10.37 4.12 -2.95
N LEU A 138 -11.09 4.85 -3.81
CA LEU A 138 -10.49 5.75 -4.78
C LEU A 138 -9.60 6.80 -4.08
N TYR A 139 -10.07 7.43 -3.01
CA TYR A 139 -9.31 8.43 -2.27
C TYR A 139 -8.11 7.83 -1.52
N ASP A 140 -8.23 6.66 -0.90
CA ASP A 140 -7.08 5.96 -0.30
C ASP A 140 -5.99 5.73 -1.34
N GLN A 141 -6.37 5.19 -2.50
CA GLN A 141 -5.41 4.76 -3.52
C GLN A 141 -4.84 5.94 -4.31
N ALA A 142 -5.65 6.97 -4.57
CA ALA A 142 -5.18 8.21 -5.17
C ALA A 142 -4.22 8.95 -4.24
N SER A 143 -4.47 8.97 -2.92
CA SER A 143 -3.54 9.58 -1.96
C SER A 143 -2.17 8.89 -1.96
N LYS A 144 -2.12 7.56 -2.12
CA LYS A 144 -0.87 6.80 -2.28
C LYS A 144 -0.16 7.14 -3.59
N LEU A 145 -0.89 7.36 -4.68
CA LEU A 145 -0.29 7.85 -5.93
C LEU A 145 0.33 9.24 -5.74
N VAL A 146 -0.39 10.17 -5.10
CA VAL A 146 0.15 11.49 -4.80
C VAL A 146 1.39 11.39 -3.91
N ASP A 147 1.35 10.57 -2.87
CA ASP A 147 2.49 10.36 -1.96
C ASP A 147 3.73 9.79 -2.65
N ASN A 148 3.55 9.00 -3.71
CA ASN A 148 4.64 8.42 -4.47
C ASN A 148 5.14 9.37 -5.57
N PHE A 149 4.25 10.05 -6.30
CA PHE A 149 4.59 10.74 -7.55
C PHE A 149 4.34 12.26 -7.55
N GLY A 150 3.56 12.80 -6.61
CA GLY A 150 3.16 14.20 -6.59
C GLY A 150 1.90 14.45 -7.41
N ASP A 151 1.95 15.40 -8.35
CA ASP A 151 0.79 15.71 -9.20
C ASP A 151 0.38 14.47 -10.00
N ILE A 152 -0.90 14.21 -10.19
CA ILE A 152 -1.39 13.03 -10.93
C ILE A 152 -2.62 13.36 -11.79
N PRO A 153 -2.82 12.68 -12.93
CA PRO A 153 -4.11 12.72 -13.61
C PRO A 153 -5.23 12.18 -12.73
N PHE A 154 -6.26 12.98 -12.45
CA PHE A 154 -7.36 12.54 -11.58
C PHE A 154 -8.74 13.01 -12.07
N SER A 155 -8.95 14.33 -12.15
CA SER A 155 -10.21 14.95 -12.54
C SER A 155 -10.65 14.58 -13.95
N GLU A 156 -9.69 14.46 -14.87
CA GLU A 156 -9.91 14.11 -16.28
C GLU A 156 -9.58 12.66 -16.61
N ALA A 157 -9.03 11.91 -15.64
CA ALA A 157 -8.65 10.53 -15.83
C ALA A 157 -9.86 9.59 -15.90
N GLY A 158 -9.76 8.58 -16.76
CA GLY A 158 -10.85 7.63 -17.04
C GLY A 158 -11.96 8.22 -17.91
N SER A 159 -11.64 9.18 -18.79
CA SER A 159 -12.64 9.81 -19.66
C SER A 159 -13.33 8.82 -20.62
N LEU A 160 -12.60 7.81 -21.11
CA LEU A 160 -13.14 6.77 -21.98
C LEU A 160 -14.26 5.97 -21.28
N PRO A 161 -14.04 5.31 -20.13
CA PRO A 161 -15.13 4.64 -19.42
C PRO A 161 -16.26 5.58 -18.94
N LEU A 162 -15.97 6.88 -18.73
CA LEU A 162 -16.98 7.85 -18.29
C LEU A 162 -17.88 8.36 -19.43
N THR A 163 -17.31 8.64 -20.61
CA THR A 163 -17.96 9.46 -21.67
C THR A 163 -17.81 8.90 -23.09
N ASP A 164 -17.14 7.76 -23.28
CA ASP A 164 -16.71 7.22 -24.58
C ASP A 164 -15.77 8.13 -25.39
N VAL A 165 -15.24 9.19 -24.77
CA VAL A 165 -14.27 10.10 -25.39
C VAL A 165 -12.91 9.91 -24.74
N ILE A 166 -11.89 9.64 -25.57
CA ILE A 166 -10.50 9.58 -25.11
C ILE A 166 -10.00 11.00 -24.87
N LYS A 167 -9.64 11.29 -23.63
CA LYS A 167 -8.94 12.49 -23.20
C LYS A 167 -7.74 12.08 -22.38
N LEU A 168 -6.57 12.57 -22.78
CA LEU A 168 -5.36 12.42 -21.99
C LEU A 168 -5.44 13.40 -20.82
N GLY A 169 -5.49 12.88 -19.60
CA GLY A 169 -5.77 13.68 -18.42
C GLY A 169 -4.60 14.58 -18.04
N LYS A 170 -4.90 15.84 -17.72
CA LYS A 170 -3.93 16.76 -17.09
C LYS A 170 -3.51 16.26 -15.72
N PHE A 171 -2.31 16.62 -15.29
CA PHE A 171 -1.82 16.35 -13.94
C PHE A 171 -2.42 17.39 -12.98
N ASP A 172 -3.29 16.94 -12.07
CA ASP A 172 -3.90 17.79 -11.06
C ASP A 172 -2.94 18.03 -9.89
N ASP A 173 -3.02 19.22 -9.31
CA ASP A 173 -2.13 19.64 -8.22
C ASP A 173 -2.33 18.75 -6.98
N GLN A 174 -1.22 18.21 -6.48
CA GLN A 174 -1.21 17.32 -5.32
C GLN A 174 -1.84 17.91 -4.04
N LYS A 175 -1.72 19.23 -3.80
CA LYS A 175 -2.29 19.88 -2.60
C LYS A 175 -3.80 20.06 -2.74
N GLU A 176 -4.26 20.46 -3.92
CA GLU A 176 -5.69 20.57 -4.23
C GLU A 176 -6.36 19.19 -4.13
N LEU A 177 -5.74 18.14 -4.68
CA LEU A 177 -6.23 16.77 -4.58
C LEU A 177 -6.35 16.31 -3.12
N TYR A 178 -5.34 16.57 -2.28
CA TYR A 178 -5.43 16.26 -0.85
C TYR A 178 -6.59 16.96 -0.15
N THR A 179 -6.87 18.22 -0.53
CA THR A 179 -8.02 18.97 -0.01
C THR A 179 -9.33 18.29 -0.41
N ILE A 180 -9.47 17.92 -1.69
CA ILE A 180 -10.63 17.20 -2.23
C ILE A 180 -10.85 15.87 -1.49
N PHE A 181 -9.78 15.13 -1.22
CA PHE A 181 -9.87 13.83 -0.53
C PHE A 181 -10.31 14.01 0.93
N ILE A 182 -9.70 14.94 1.67
CA ILE A 182 -10.03 15.20 3.08
C ILE A 182 -11.48 15.67 3.23
N ASP A 183 -11.91 16.62 2.41
CA ASP A 183 -13.24 17.19 2.49
C ASP A 183 -14.30 16.17 2.00
N GLY A 184 -14.00 15.44 0.93
CA GLY A 184 -14.88 14.36 0.44
C GLY A 184 -15.05 13.21 1.43
N LEU A 185 -14.01 12.82 2.19
CA LEU A 185 -14.14 11.82 3.25
C LEU A 185 -15.04 12.31 4.40
N LYS A 186 -15.03 13.60 4.70
CA LYS A 186 -15.94 14.19 5.70
C LYS A 186 -17.41 14.08 5.25
N GLU A 187 -17.68 14.36 3.98
CA GLU A 187 -19.02 14.22 3.38
C GLU A 187 -19.46 12.75 3.38
N ILE A 188 -18.59 11.82 2.99
CA ILE A 188 -18.89 10.38 2.97
C ILE A 188 -19.22 9.86 4.39
N ASN A 189 -18.51 10.29 5.44
CA ASN A 189 -18.86 9.93 6.82
C ASN A 189 -20.28 10.40 7.19
N THR A 190 -20.64 11.62 6.77
CA THR A 190 -21.98 12.18 7.01
C THR A 190 -23.06 11.34 6.32
N PHE A 191 -22.80 10.89 5.09
CA PHE A 191 -23.68 9.99 4.36
C PHE A 191 -23.84 8.63 5.09
N PHE A 192 -22.73 7.97 5.45
CA PHE A 192 -22.79 6.66 6.11
C PHE A 192 -23.44 6.71 7.49
N LYS A 193 -23.40 7.84 8.20
CA LYS A 193 -24.08 8.02 9.49
C LYS A 193 -25.61 7.83 9.38
N THR A 194 -26.20 8.19 8.25
CA THR A 194 -27.66 8.13 8.04
C THR A 194 -28.10 7.01 7.09
N ALA A 195 -27.15 6.39 6.38
CA ALA A 195 -27.44 5.33 5.43
C ALA A 195 -27.80 4.01 6.14
N ASN A 196 -28.54 3.14 5.43
CA ASN A 196 -28.89 1.80 5.89
C ASN A 196 -28.33 0.78 4.91
N SER A 197 -27.70 -0.29 5.40
CA SER A 197 -27.16 -1.32 4.51
C SER A 197 -28.28 -2.15 3.88
N THR A 198 -27.99 -2.79 2.75
CA THR A 198 -28.89 -3.70 2.03
C THR A 198 -28.26 -5.08 1.89
N SER A 199 -29.08 -6.11 1.73
CA SER A 199 -28.57 -7.47 1.47
C SER A 199 -27.76 -7.58 0.18
N GLU A 200 -28.11 -6.76 -0.82
CA GLU A 200 -27.35 -6.65 -2.08
C GLU A 200 -25.96 -6.04 -1.84
N PHE A 201 -25.87 -4.98 -1.03
CA PHE A 201 -24.60 -4.33 -0.69
C PHE A 201 -23.71 -5.25 0.14
N ASN A 202 -24.28 -5.91 1.16
CA ASN A 202 -23.55 -6.85 2.02
C ASN A 202 -22.84 -7.95 1.21
N ARG A 203 -23.46 -8.44 0.13
CA ARG A 203 -22.89 -9.48 -0.74
C ARG A 203 -21.77 -8.95 -1.66
N ALA A 204 -21.87 -7.69 -2.09
CA ALA A 204 -20.89 -7.07 -2.97
C ALA A 204 -19.66 -6.54 -2.20
N ASP A 205 -19.86 -6.15 -0.94
CA ASP A 205 -18.82 -5.65 -0.05
C ASP A 205 -17.97 -6.77 0.55
N ILE A 206 -16.93 -7.17 -0.17
CA ILE A 206 -15.98 -8.17 0.29
C ILE A 206 -14.99 -7.64 1.35
N LEU A 207 -15.01 -6.34 1.66
CA LEU A 207 -14.10 -5.70 2.61
C LEU A 207 -14.72 -5.65 4.01
N ASN A 208 -15.90 -5.04 4.14
CA ASN A 208 -16.57 -4.83 5.42
C ASN A 208 -17.89 -5.59 5.55
N SER A 209 -18.26 -6.41 4.55
CA SER A 209 -19.47 -7.24 4.58
C SER A 209 -20.77 -6.45 4.82
N GLY A 210 -20.79 -5.19 4.38
CA GLY A 210 -21.92 -4.27 4.55
C GLY A 210 -22.03 -3.61 5.92
N ASP A 211 -21.02 -3.75 6.77
CA ASP A 211 -20.95 -3.04 8.05
C ASP A 211 -20.65 -1.55 7.83
N LEU A 212 -21.69 -0.72 7.90
CA LEU A 212 -21.57 0.72 7.68
C LEU A 212 -20.80 1.42 8.81
N GLU A 213 -20.79 0.87 10.03
CA GLU A 213 -19.98 1.44 11.11
C GLU A 213 -18.49 1.20 10.85
N LYS A 214 -18.11 0.05 10.29
CA LYS A 214 -16.74 -0.16 9.77
C LYS A 214 -16.40 0.78 8.62
N TRP A 215 -17.32 1.05 7.71
CA TRP A 215 -17.09 2.04 6.64
C TRP A 215 -16.90 3.45 7.20
N ARG A 216 -17.69 3.86 8.21
CA ARG A 216 -17.47 5.13 8.93
C ARG A 216 -16.09 5.17 9.59
N LYS A 217 -15.74 4.12 10.33
CA LYS A 217 -14.41 3.98 10.96
C LYS A 217 -13.28 4.12 9.94
N TYR A 218 -13.37 3.39 8.83
CA TYR A 218 -12.34 3.45 7.78
C TYR A 218 -12.24 4.86 7.17
N THR A 219 -13.38 5.45 6.82
CA THR A 219 -13.47 6.80 6.23
C THR A 219 -12.83 7.85 7.14
N ASN A 220 -13.17 7.84 8.42
CA ASN A 220 -12.64 8.80 9.38
C ASN A 220 -11.16 8.54 9.71
N SER A 221 -10.74 7.29 9.86
CA SER A 221 -9.31 6.98 10.07
C SER A 221 -8.46 7.35 8.86
N LEU A 222 -8.97 7.17 7.64
CA LEU A 222 -8.28 7.63 6.43
C LEU A 222 -8.19 9.16 6.40
N ARG A 223 -9.28 9.86 6.72
CA ARG A 223 -9.26 11.32 6.84
C ARG A 223 -8.26 11.79 7.90
N LEU A 224 -8.20 11.12 9.05
CA LEU A 224 -7.23 11.37 10.11
C LEU A 224 -5.78 11.18 9.63
N ARG A 225 -5.50 10.12 8.86
CA ARG A 225 -4.19 9.89 8.21
C ARG A 225 -3.82 11.05 7.28
N LEU A 226 -4.73 11.46 6.38
CA LEU A 226 -4.46 12.54 5.42
C LEU A 226 -4.31 13.90 6.10
N LEU A 227 -5.10 14.19 7.14
CA LEU A 227 -4.94 15.41 7.94
C LEU A 227 -3.59 15.43 8.66
N MET A 228 -3.16 14.30 9.23
CA MET A 228 -1.83 14.23 9.85
C MET A 228 -0.71 14.33 8.81
N ARG A 229 -0.93 13.82 7.59
CA ARG A 229 0.02 13.93 6.48
C ARG A 229 0.36 15.39 6.16
N ILE A 230 -0.64 16.27 6.11
CA ILE A 230 -0.46 17.69 5.78
C ILE A 230 -0.06 18.57 6.98
N SER A 231 0.06 18.00 8.17
CA SER A 231 0.18 18.76 9.43
C SER A 231 1.43 19.63 9.59
N ASN A 232 2.44 19.46 8.72
CA ASN A 232 3.64 20.31 8.70
C ASN A 232 3.53 21.46 7.69
N VAL A 233 2.59 21.40 6.76
CA VAL A 233 2.35 22.44 5.74
C VAL A 233 1.07 23.23 5.98
N ASP A 234 0.10 22.63 6.65
CA ASP A 234 -1.14 23.26 7.09
C ASP A 234 -1.50 22.76 8.50
N GLU A 235 -0.68 23.16 9.48
CA GLU A 235 -0.89 22.78 10.88
C GLU A 235 -2.22 23.28 11.43
N ASN A 236 -2.70 24.46 10.97
CA ASN A 236 -3.95 25.03 11.45
C ASN A 236 -5.16 24.18 11.05
N LYS A 237 -5.27 23.76 9.78
CA LYS A 237 -6.34 22.85 9.33
C LYS A 237 -6.22 21.50 10.04
N ALA A 238 -5.02 20.91 10.03
CA ALA A 238 -4.78 19.61 10.65
C ALA A 238 -5.15 19.60 12.13
N LYS A 239 -4.64 20.56 12.93
CA LYS A 239 -4.94 20.68 14.36
C LYS A 239 -6.43 20.84 14.60
N THR A 240 -7.08 21.77 13.91
CA THR A 240 -8.50 22.07 14.12
C THR A 240 -9.36 20.85 13.88
N GLU A 241 -9.20 20.20 12.72
CA GLU A 241 -10.05 19.08 12.34
C GLU A 241 -9.72 17.80 13.10
N ILE A 242 -8.44 17.51 13.38
CA ILE A 242 -8.06 16.33 14.15
C ILE A 242 -8.56 16.45 15.58
N MET A 243 -8.32 17.58 16.25
CA MET A 243 -8.76 17.73 17.64
C MET A 243 -10.29 17.69 17.76
N ASP A 244 -11.03 18.23 16.79
CA ASP A 244 -12.48 18.06 16.72
C ASP A 244 -12.90 16.59 16.58
N MET A 245 -12.24 15.83 15.69
CA MET A 245 -12.49 14.39 15.56
C MET A 245 -12.25 13.63 16.87
N LEU A 246 -11.16 13.93 17.57
CA LEU A 246 -10.79 13.24 18.82
C LEU A 246 -11.73 13.61 19.98
N SER A 247 -12.29 14.81 19.98
CA SER A 247 -13.27 15.25 20.98
C SER A 247 -14.69 14.74 20.71
N ASN A 248 -14.98 14.27 19.49
CA ASN A 248 -16.32 13.81 19.09
C ASN A 248 -16.32 12.38 18.52
N PRO A 249 -15.95 11.35 19.32
CA PRO A 249 -15.76 9.98 18.83
C PRO A 249 -17.03 9.29 18.32
N THR A 250 -18.23 9.74 18.72
CA THR A 250 -19.50 9.21 18.18
C THR A 250 -19.78 9.74 16.76
N GLU A 251 -19.36 10.98 16.48
CA GLU A 251 -19.49 11.60 15.16
C GLU A 251 -18.42 11.08 14.20
N TYR A 252 -17.23 10.86 14.74
CA TYR A 252 -16.04 10.39 14.02
C TYR A 252 -15.52 9.09 14.63
N PRO A 253 -16.27 7.97 14.54
CA PRO A 253 -15.74 6.69 14.98
C PRO A 253 -14.49 6.37 14.17
N LEU A 254 -13.49 5.78 14.82
CA LEU A 254 -12.19 5.47 14.23
C LEU A 254 -11.90 3.97 14.30
N VAL A 255 -11.01 3.50 13.42
CA VAL A 255 -10.36 2.18 13.52
C VAL A 255 -9.36 2.27 14.66
N ASP A 256 -9.79 2.32 15.93
CA ASP A 256 -8.90 2.47 17.09
C ASP A 256 -8.93 1.29 18.07
N GLY A 257 -9.55 0.18 17.64
CA GLY A 257 -9.67 -1.04 18.44
C GLY A 257 -10.43 -0.83 19.74
N LYS A 258 -11.37 0.14 19.76
CA LYS A 258 -12.09 0.59 20.96
C LYS A 258 -11.17 1.16 22.04
N ASN A 259 -9.97 1.62 21.64
CA ASN A 259 -8.90 2.08 22.54
C ASN A 259 -8.40 1.02 23.53
N THR A 260 -8.51 -0.26 23.18
CA THR A 260 -7.99 -1.36 23.99
C THR A 260 -6.73 -1.95 23.36
N GLY A 261 -5.73 -2.25 24.19
CA GLY A 261 -4.48 -2.89 23.75
C GLY A 261 -4.66 -4.32 23.26
N ASP A 262 -5.40 -5.12 24.02
CA ASP A 262 -5.81 -6.50 23.67
C ASP A 262 -7.15 -6.47 22.92
N TYR A 263 -7.08 -6.24 21.62
CA TYR A 263 -8.24 -6.05 20.75
C TYR A 263 -8.36 -7.18 19.72
N SER A 264 -9.57 -7.36 19.20
CA SER A 264 -9.83 -8.33 18.15
C SER A 264 -9.46 -7.77 16.78
N VAL A 265 -8.21 -7.99 16.38
CA VAL A 265 -7.61 -7.52 15.11
C VAL A 265 -8.54 -7.76 13.92
N GLY A 266 -8.95 -9.02 13.70
CA GLY A 266 -9.78 -9.38 12.54
C GLY A 266 -11.21 -8.80 12.53
N SER A 267 -11.70 -8.26 13.64
CA SER A 267 -13.02 -7.61 13.71
C SER A 267 -12.95 -6.09 13.77
N GLU A 268 -11.89 -5.51 14.31
CA GLU A 268 -11.78 -4.05 14.47
C GLU A 268 -10.94 -3.39 13.36
N ASP A 269 -9.91 -4.06 12.81
CA ASP A 269 -9.10 -3.51 11.72
C ASP A 269 -9.81 -3.65 10.36
N ILE A 270 -9.36 -2.83 9.40
CA ILE A 270 -9.83 -2.87 8.01
C ILE A 270 -8.86 -3.71 7.21
N LEU A 271 -9.18 -4.99 7.11
CA LEU A 271 -8.35 -6.04 6.51
C LEU A 271 -9.12 -6.73 5.37
N LEU A 272 -8.58 -6.67 4.16
CA LEU A 272 -9.14 -7.43 3.05
C LEU A 272 -8.62 -8.87 3.12
N LYS A 273 -9.48 -9.78 3.58
CA LYS A 273 -9.14 -11.20 3.67
C LYS A 273 -8.89 -11.79 2.27
N PRO A 274 -7.92 -12.70 2.12
CA PRO A 274 -7.76 -13.42 0.85
C PRO A 274 -9.04 -14.18 0.49
N LEU A 275 -9.35 -14.23 -0.80
CA LEU A 275 -10.46 -15.04 -1.29
C LEU A 275 -10.21 -16.51 -0.94
N THR A 276 -11.27 -17.29 -0.71
CA THR A 276 -11.16 -18.71 -0.37
C THR A 276 -10.46 -19.54 -1.46
N THR A 277 -10.56 -19.08 -2.71
CA THR A 277 -9.88 -19.64 -3.89
C THR A 277 -8.41 -19.22 -4.02
N TYR A 278 -7.97 -18.20 -3.28
CA TYR A 278 -6.60 -17.73 -3.29
C TYR A 278 -5.76 -18.58 -2.34
N THR A 279 -4.80 -19.32 -2.87
CA THR A 279 -3.93 -20.23 -2.12
C THR A 279 -2.46 -19.81 -2.13
N SER A 280 -2.10 -18.80 -2.91
CA SER A 280 -0.75 -18.27 -3.00
C SER A 280 -0.33 -17.58 -1.70
N SER A 281 0.98 -17.52 -1.49
CA SER A 281 1.63 -16.80 -0.38
C SER A 281 2.64 -15.81 -0.93
N LEU A 282 3.27 -15.02 -0.07
CA LEU A 282 4.32 -14.08 -0.46
C LEU A 282 5.71 -14.72 -0.52
N LEU A 283 5.81 -16.05 -0.47
CA LEU A 283 7.08 -16.79 -0.44
C LEU A 283 8.04 -16.32 -1.53
N ASP A 284 7.62 -16.37 -2.78
CA ASP A 284 8.46 -16.01 -3.93
C ASP A 284 8.72 -14.50 -3.96
N ALA A 285 7.71 -13.69 -3.61
CA ALA A 285 7.85 -12.23 -3.57
C ALA A 285 8.95 -11.77 -2.61
N VAL A 286 9.08 -12.45 -1.47
CA VAL A 286 10.06 -12.12 -0.43
C VAL A 286 11.42 -12.77 -0.74
N ARG A 287 11.45 -14.03 -1.23
CA ARG A 287 12.70 -14.79 -1.42
C ARG A 287 13.47 -14.49 -2.70
N GLU A 288 12.81 -13.98 -3.74
CA GLU A 288 13.50 -13.61 -4.99
C GLU A 288 14.36 -12.34 -4.86
N LEU A 289 14.17 -11.56 -3.79
CA LEU A 289 14.98 -10.39 -3.48
C LEU A 289 15.74 -10.64 -2.17
N PRO A 290 16.87 -9.97 -1.91
CA PRO A 290 17.53 -10.04 -0.60
C PRO A 290 16.64 -9.58 0.58
N SER A 291 15.51 -8.93 0.29
CA SER A 291 14.53 -8.41 1.26
C SER A 291 14.01 -9.41 2.29
N TYR A 292 14.22 -10.71 2.09
CA TYR A 292 13.87 -11.73 3.08
C TYR A 292 14.77 -11.73 4.33
N TYR A 293 15.93 -11.08 4.34
CA TYR A 293 16.72 -10.94 5.58
C TYR A 293 16.11 -9.90 6.53
N ALA A 294 16.32 -10.11 7.83
CA ALA A 294 15.96 -9.13 8.83
C ALA A 294 16.75 -7.81 8.63
N PRO A 295 16.08 -6.64 8.58
CA PRO A 295 16.75 -5.35 8.48
C PRO A 295 17.54 -5.01 9.75
N ASP A 296 18.78 -4.52 9.57
CA ASP A 296 19.73 -4.26 10.65
C ASP A 296 19.17 -3.35 11.75
N TYR A 297 18.79 -2.12 11.40
CA TYR A 297 18.27 -1.16 12.37
C TYR A 297 17.02 -1.67 13.08
N MET A 298 16.10 -2.30 12.35
CA MET A 298 14.85 -2.85 12.91
C MET A 298 15.14 -3.88 13.99
N LEU A 299 15.93 -4.91 13.66
CA LEU A 299 16.15 -6.02 14.58
C LEU A 299 17.16 -5.65 15.67
N ASN A 300 18.34 -5.16 15.29
CA ASN A 300 19.44 -4.97 16.23
C ASN A 300 19.26 -3.73 17.11
N THR A 301 18.68 -2.64 16.58
CA THR A 301 18.57 -1.37 17.32
C THR A 301 17.20 -1.19 17.96
N VAL A 302 16.11 -1.52 17.27
CA VAL A 302 14.75 -1.29 17.80
C VAL A 302 14.25 -2.47 18.61
N LEU A 303 14.19 -3.67 18.01
CA LEU A 303 13.56 -4.83 18.63
C LEU A 303 14.39 -5.43 19.77
N LYS A 304 15.68 -5.72 19.53
CA LYS A 304 16.54 -6.39 20.52
C LYS A 304 16.80 -5.54 21.75
N THR A 305 17.01 -4.24 21.59
CA THR A 305 17.30 -3.35 22.74
C THR A 305 16.09 -3.18 23.64
N ALA A 306 14.88 -3.35 23.11
CA ALA A 306 13.62 -3.30 23.85
C ALA A 306 13.15 -4.66 24.38
N ASN A 307 13.85 -5.75 24.05
CA ASN A 307 13.35 -7.13 24.23
C ASN A 307 11.93 -7.31 23.64
N ASP A 308 11.72 -6.77 22.45
CA ASP A 308 10.41 -6.63 21.85
C ASP A 308 9.79 -8.01 21.51
N PRO A 309 8.58 -8.32 22.02
CA PRO A 309 7.92 -9.60 21.77
C PRO A 309 7.60 -9.83 20.29
N ARG A 310 7.50 -8.76 19.47
CA ARG A 310 7.27 -8.88 18.02
C ARG A 310 8.43 -9.57 17.30
N THR A 311 9.63 -9.63 17.88
CA THR A 311 10.79 -10.30 17.28
C THR A 311 10.45 -11.72 16.82
N ALA A 312 9.69 -12.48 17.64
CA ALA A 312 9.34 -13.87 17.38
C ALA A 312 8.29 -14.09 16.28
N VAL A 313 7.60 -13.02 15.84
CA VAL A 313 6.59 -13.06 14.77
C VAL A 313 6.99 -12.19 13.58
N LEU A 314 8.06 -11.41 13.69
CA LEU A 314 8.63 -10.66 12.57
C LEU A 314 9.77 -11.43 11.90
N PHE A 315 10.53 -12.21 12.68
CA PHE A 315 11.72 -12.89 12.18
C PHE A 315 11.84 -14.33 12.66
N ASP A 316 12.40 -15.17 11.79
CA ASP A 316 12.96 -16.47 12.09
C ASP A 316 14.48 -16.34 12.28
N LYS A 317 15.05 -17.11 13.22
CA LYS A 317 16.50 -17.08 13.48
C LYS A 317 17.34 -17.59 12.30
N PHE A 318 16.70 -18.27 11.34
CA PHE A 318 17.33 -19.06 10.28
C PHE A 318 18.31 -20.10 10.87
N GLY A 319 19.18 -20.69 10.07
CA GLY A 319 20.14 -21.69 10.56
C GLY A 319 20.71 -22.59 9.47
N GLU A 320 21.18 -23.76 9.88
CA GLU A 320 21.79 -24.76 9.01
C GLU A 320 21.01 -26.07 9.01
N THR A 321 21.00 -26.77 7.88
CA THR A 321 20.47 -28.13 7.79
C THR A 321 21.62 -29.12 7.88
N VAL A 322 21.64 -29.94 8.94
CA VAL A 322 22.63 -30.99 9.14
C VAL A 322 21.93 -32.34 9.01
N GLY A 323 22.23 -33.07 7.95
CA GLY A 323 21.45 -34.25 7.56
C GLY A 323 20.04 -33.85 7.12
N GLU A 324 19.01 -34.42 7.75
CA GLU A 324 17.59 -34.11 7.46
C GLU A 324 16.95 -33.16 8.49
N LYS A 325 17.75 -32.61 9.41
CA LYS A 325 17.25 -31.75 10.50
C LYS A 325 17.73 -30.32 10.33
N PHE A 326 16.78 -29.39 10.33
CA PHE A 326 17.06 -27.97 10.44
C PHE A 326 17.42 -27.59 11.88
N ILE A 327 18.55 -26.90 12.06
CA ILE A 327 19.06 -26.43 13.34
C ILE A 327 19.04 -24.90 13.33
N PRO A 328 18.14 -24.25 14.08
CA PRO A 328 18.08 -22.79 14.10
C PRO A 328 19.27 -22.19 14.83
N ASN A 329 19.66 -20.97 14.43
CA ASN A 329 20.65 -20.17 15.16
C ASN A 329 20.19 -19.91 16.60
N LYS A 330 21.16 -19.72 17.52
CA LYS A 330 20.86 -19.43 18.93
C LYS A 330 20.19 -18.08 19.11
N GLU A 331 20.70 -17.08 18.42
CA GLU A 331 20.29 -15.68 18.56
C GLU A 331 19.67 -15.14 17.27
N TYR A 332 18.81 -14.14 17.43
CA TYR A 332 18.40 -13.30 16.31
C TYR A 332 19.53 -12.35 15.91
N GLN A 333 19.80 -12.26 14.61
CA GLN A 333 20.86 -11.42 14.06
C GLN A 333 20.46 -10.89 12.68
N ALA A 334 20.39 -9.58 12.51
CA ALA A 334 20.09 -8.99 11.21
C ALA A 334 21.33 -8.88 10.31
N MET A 335 21.06 -8.91 9.00
CA MET A 335 22.08 -8.77 7.97
C MET A 335 22.53 -7.30 7.89
N PRO A 336 23.85 -7.00 7.96
CA PRO A 336 24.34 -5.64 7.87
C PRO A 336 24.04 -5.00 6.52
N ILE A 337 23.46 -3.79 6.53
CA ILE A 337 23.11 -3.03 5.32
C ILE A 337 24.35 -2.64 4.48
N THR A 338 25.54 -2.67 5.07
CA THR A 338 26.80 -2.38 4.38
C THR A 338 27.30 -3.52 3.50
N PHE A 339 26.76 -4.74 3.66
CA PHE A 339 27.21 -5.90 2.92
C PHE A 339 26.84 -5.82 1.44
N THR A 340 27.78 -6.20 0.58
CA THR A 340 27.49 -6.49 -0.82
C THR A 340 26.69 -7.77 -0.94
N ALA A 341 26.07 -8.01 -2.11
CA ALA A 341 25.35 -9.25 -2.37
C ALA A 341 26.22 -10.49 -2.12
N ALA A 342 27.47 -10.49 -2.61
CA ALA A 342 28.41 -11.60 -2.41
C ALA A 342 28.75 -11.85 -0.92
N GLN A 343 28.85 -10.79 -0.10
CA GLN A 343 29.09 -10.93 1.33
C GLN A 343 27.87 -11.51 2.06
N ALA A 344 26.67 -11.06 1.71
CA ALA A 344 25.43 -11.59 2.24
C ALA A 344 25.26 -13.08 1.88
N ASP A 345 25.47 -13.44 0.61
CA ASP A 345 25.37 -14.81 0.11
C ASP A 345 26.39 -15.76 0.77
N ALA A 346 27.60 -15.28 1.07
CA ALA A 346 28.61 -16.10 1.73
C ALA A 346 28.28 -16.41 3.21
N GLN A 347 27.36 -15.68 3.82
CA GLN A 347 27.10 -15.72 5.26
C GLN A 347 25.63 -15.89 5.63
N PHE A 348 24.74 -16.09 4.66
CA PHE A 348 23.29 -16.06 4.84
C PHE A 348 22.77 -16.95 5.98
N MET A 349 23.37 -18.13 6.17
CA MET A 349 23.00 -19.08 7.22
C MET A 349 23.09 -18.51 8.64
N LYS A 350 23.86 -17.43 8.85
CA LYS A 350 24.07 -16.80 10.16
C LYS A 350 23.02 -15.74 10.51
N TYR A 351 22.17 -15.35 9.56
CA TYR A 351 21.32 -14.17 9.69
C TYR A 351 19.84 -14.54 9.69
N SER A 352 19.10 -13.87 10.55
CA SER A 352 17.66 -13.97 10.66
C SER A 352 16.97 -13.50 9.40
N VAL A 353 15.82 -14.11 9.14
CA VAL A 353 14.99 -13.86 7.97
C VAL A 353 13.59 -13.47 8.42
N VAL A 354 12.80 -12.84 7.55
CA VAL A 354 11.40 -12.55 7.81
C VAL A 354 10.68 -13.85 8.19
N ASP A 355 9.85 -13.78 9.24
CA ASP A 355 9.17 -14.93 9.83
C ASP A 355 8.32 -15.68 8.80
N SER A 356 8.54 -16.99 8.75
CA SER A 356 7.93 -17.85 7.75
C SER A 356 6.42 -17.95 7.93
N ALA A 357 5.95 -18.15 9.17
CA ALA A 357 4.54 -18.30 9.46
C ALA A 357 3.75 -17.00 9.26
N THR A 358 4.33 -15.84 9.56
CA THR A 358 3.68 -14.53 9.38
C THR A 358 3.65 -14.11 7.92
N ALA A 359 4.75 -14.30 7.18
CA ALA A 359 4.88 -13.73 5.85
C ALA A 359 5.07 -14.79 4.75
N TRP A 360 6.16 -15.56 4.80
CA TRP A 360 6.59 -16.36 3.66
C TRP A 360 5.51 -17.32 3.17
N ILE A 361 5.03 -18.18 4.07
CA ILE A 361 4.10 -19.27 3.71
C ILE A 361 2.68 -18.97 4.21
N ASN A 362 2.40 -17.72 4.59
CA ASN A 362 1.09 -17.31 5.04
C ASN A 362 0.15 -17.06 3.86
N ASN A 363 -0.56 -18.11 3.44
CA ASN A 363 -1.62 -18.03 2.43
C ASN A 363 -2.90 -17.34 2.92
N LYS A 364 -2.93 -16.87 4.18
CA LYS A 364 -4.04 -16.12 4.78
C LYS A 364 -3.68 -14.69 5.15
N LEU A 365 -2.52 -14.21 4.68
CA LEU A 365 -2.09 -12.83 4.92
C LEU A 365 -3.08 -11.85 4.26
N PRO A 366 -3.80 -11.01 5.04
CA PRO A 366 -4.75 -10.07 4.48
C PRO A 366 -4.04 -8.89 3.81
N GLY A 367 -4.77 -8.19 2.94
CA GLY A 367 -4.41 -6.82 2.59
C GLY A 367 -4.73 -5.87 3.73
N VAL A 368 -3.80 -4.96 4.05
CA VAL A 368 -3.90 -4.08 5.21
C VAL A 368 -4.22 -2.65 4.75
N LEU A 369 -5.43 -2.16 5.03
CA LEU A 369 -5.86 -0.82 4.61
C LEU A 369 -5.74 0.19 5.74
N MET A 370 -6.19 -0.18 6.95
CA MET A 370 -6.12 0.65 8.15
C MET A 370 -6.11 -0.23 9.41
N THR A 371 -5.24 0.10 10.37
CA THR A 371 -5.12 -0.64 11.64
C THR A 371 -5.40 0.25 12.86
N ALA A 372 -5.78 -0.39 13.96
CA ALA A 372 -5.94 0.23 15.27
C ALA A 372 -4.63 0.86 15.77
N ALA A 373 -3.52 0.14 15.61
CA ALA A 373 -2.21 0.61 16.05
C ALA A 373 -1.79 1.88 15.27
N GLU A 374 -1.96 1.91 13.95
CA GLU A 374 -1.68 3.11 13.17
C GLU A 374 -2.54 4.31 13.62
N THR A 375 -3.85 4.09 13.76
CA THR A 375 -4.79 5.14 14.17
C THR A 375 -4.43 5.69 15.55
N ASN A 376 -4.13 4.83 16.53
CA ASN A 376 -3.73 5.27 17.87
C ASN A 376 -2.34 5.92 17.89
N LEU A 377 -1.41 5.57 16.99
CA LEU A 377 -0.16 6.31 16.83
C LEU A 377 -0.38 7.71 16.24
N ILE A 378 -1.33 7.88 15.30
CA ILE A 378 -1.73 9.21 14.83
C ILE A 378 -2.37 10.02 15.97
N LYS A 379 -3.21 9.39 16.79
CA LYS A 379 -3.81 10.03 17.98
C LYS A 379 -2.74 10.42 19.00
N ALA A 380 -1.75 9.57 19.24
CA ALA A 380 -0.62 9.86 20.12
C ALA A 380 0.16 11.09 19.65
N GLU A 381 0.47 11.15 18.34
CA GLU A 381 1.13 12.32 17.74
C GLU A 381 0.28 13.60 17.89
N ALA A 382 -1.01 13.54 17.58
CA ALA A 382 -1.90 14.69 17.70
C ALA A 382 -1.98 15.22 19.15
N GLN A 383 -2.11 14.30 20.12
CA GLN A 383 -2.15 14.65 21.54
C GLN A 383 -0.83 15.20 22.05
N GLU A 384 0.31 14.66 21.62
CA GLU A 384 1.63 15.17 21.96
C GLU A 384 1.87 16.57 21.36
N ARG A 385 1.35 16.80 20.15
CA ARG A 385 1.50 18.08 19.46
C ARG A 385 0.60 19.16 20.04
N TRP A 386 -0.67 18.84 20.28
CA TRP A 386 -1.74 19.83 20.45
C TRP A 386 -2.68 19.54 21.62
N GLY A 387 -2.58 18.38 22.26
CA GLY A 387 -3.44 17.93 23.33
C GLY A 387 -2.72 17.84 24.66
N THR A 388 -2.88 16.71 25.35
CA THR A 388 -2.28 16.49 26.68
C THR A 388 -1.30 15.32 26.68
N ASP A 389 -0.27 15.44 27.51
CA ASP A 389 0.73 14.39 27.72
C ASP A 389 0.12 13.04 28.15
N ALA A 390 -0.86 13.08 29.05
CA ALA A 390 -1.55 11.88 29.53
C ALA A 390 -2.33 11.17 28.40
N ALA A 391 -3.00 11.94 27.54
CA ALA A 391 -3.70 11.39 26.39
C ALA A 391 -2.74 10.85 25.32
N ALA A 392 -1.60 11.53 25.10
CA ALA A 392 -0.55 11.08 24.19
C ALA A 392 0.05 9.74 24.67
N LYS A 393 0.41 9.65 25.95
CA LYS A 393 0.91 8.43 26.59
C LYS A 393 -0.09 7.29 26.46
N THR A 394 -1.35 7.52 26.78
CA THR A 394 -2.40 6.48 26.70
C THR A 394 -2.56 5.97 25.28
N ALA A 395 -2.63 6.86 24.28
CA ALA A 395 -2.75 6.47 22.88
C ALA A 395 -1.51 5.70 22.39
N TYR A 396 -0.30 6.15 22.75
CA TYR A 396 0.95 5.47 22.40
C TYR A 396 1.02 4.06 22.98
N GLU A 397 0.81 3.91 24.29
CA GLU A 397 0.89 2.62 24.96
C GLU A 397 -0.15 1.64 24.42
N THR A 398 -1.39 2.11 24.18
CA THR A 398 -2.42 1.31 23.51
C THR A 398 -1.97 0.88 22.13
N ALA A 399 -1.42 1.79 21.32
CA ALA A 399 -1.02 1.47 19.96
C ALA A 399 0.13 0.44 19.89
N VAL A 400 1.11 0.53 20.80
CA VAL A 400 2.21 -0.44 20.83
C VAL A 400 1.66 -1.84 21.19
N LYS A 401 0.76 -1.94 22.17
CA LYS A 401 0.07 -3.20 22.50
C LYS A 401 -0.74 -3.73 21.31
N GLN A 402 -1.43 -2.85 20.60
CA GLN A 402 -2.17 -3.21 19.38
C GLN A 402 -1.23 -3.70 18.28
N SER A 403 -0.07 -3.08 18.09
CA SER A 403 0.92 -3.56 17.12
C SER A 403 1.45 -4.95 17.46
N VAL A 404 1.66 -5.27 18.74
CA VAL A 404 2.02 -6.62 19.17
C VAL A 404 0.91 -7.60 18.78
N ASN A 405 -0.34 -7.28 19.14
CA ASN A 405 -1.51 -8.11 18.82
C ASN A 405 -1.70 -8.33 17.32
N PHE A 406 -1.50 -7.29 16.52
CA PHE A 406 -1.60 -7.34 15.07
C PHE A 406 -0.65 -8.38 14.46
N TYR A 407 0.64 -8.35 14.80
CA TYR A 407 1.60 -9.30 14.24
C TYR A 407 1.38 -10.73 14.74
N TYR A 408 0.98 -10.92 16.00
CA TYR A 408 0.58 -12.25 16.48
C TYR A 408 -0.69 -12.77 15.81
N TYR A 409 -1.63 -11.90 15.44
CA TYR A 409 -2.79 -12.28 14.63
C TYR A 409 -2.38 -12.74 13.23
N LEU A 410 -1.48 -12.01 12.56
CA LEU A 410 -0.96 -12.42 11.24
C LEU A 410 -0.21 -13.76 11.31
N ASN A 411 0.64 -13.95 12.31
CA ASN A 411 1.33 -15.23 12.52
C ASN A 411 0.33 -16.38 12.74
N ALA A 412 -0.67 -16.14 13.60
CA ALA A 412 -1.69 -17.13 13.95
C ALA A 412 -2.61 -17.49 12.78
N SER A 413 -2.84 -16.57 11.84
CA SER A 413 -3.71 -16.78 10.67
C SER A 413 -3.16 -17.79 9.66
N SER A 414 -1.85 -18.04 9.70
CA SER A 414 -1.18 -19.01 8.83
C SER A 414 -1.80 -20.39 8.92
N SER A 415 -1.87 -21.09 7.80
CA SER A 415 -2.31 -22.49 7.78
C SER A 415 -1.19 -23.47 8.16
N ASN A 416 0.04 -23.00 8.39
CA ASN A 416 1.18 -23.84 8.78
C ASN A 416 1.32 -23.97 10.32
N ASN A 417 2.02 -25.02 10.78
CA ASN A 417 2.11 -25.41 12.20
C ASN A 417 3.20 -24.68 13.01
N ALA A 418 4.13 -23.96 12.36
CA ALA A 418 5.24 -23.27 13.04
C ALA A 418 4.85 -21.85 13.55
N LYS A 419 3.83 -21.76 14.40
CA LYS A 419 3.31 -20.49 14.93
C LYS A 419 3.93 -20.13 16.26
N ALA A 420 4.13 -18.84 16.52
CA ALA A 420 4.59 -18.35 17.82
C ALA A 420 3.42 -18.20 18.81
N THR A 421 3.65 -18.58 20.06
CA THR A 421 2.69 -18.34 21.14
C THR A 421 2.69 -16.86 21.52
N LYS A 422 1.51 -16.22 21.52
CA LYS A 422 1.36 -14.84 22.00
C LYS A 422 1.71 -14.76 23.50
N PRO A 423 2.57 -13.80 23.92
CA PRO A 423 2.85 -13.53 25.32
C PRO A 423 1.58 -13.12 26.08
N SER A 424 1.58 -13.29 27.40
CA SER A 424 0.49 -12.79 28.24
C SER A 424 0.41 -11.27 28.19
N ASN A 425 -0.76 -10.71 28.47
CA ASN A 425 -0.95 -9.26 28.51
C ASN A 425 -0.01 -8.59 29.52
N ASP A 426 0.28 -9.23 30.67
CA ASP A 426 1.26 -8.73 31.65
C ASP A 426 2.68 -8.57 31.06
N VAL A 427 3.13 -9.50 30.20
CA VAL A 427 4.43 -9.41 29.53
C VAL A 427 4.43 -8.26 28.54
N ILE A 428 3.35 -8.10 27.78
CA ILE A 428 3.20 -7.00 26.81
C ILE A 428 3.15 -5.66 27.55
N ASP A 429 2.43 -5.58 28.67
CA ASP A 429 2.31 -4.36 29.48
C ASP A 429 3.67 -3.92 30.01
N LYS A 430 4.44 -4.85 30.61
CA LYS A 430 5.81 -4.55 31.08
C LYS A 430 6.74 -4.15 29.94
N PHE A 431 6.65 -4.82 28.79
CA PHE A 431 7.41 -4.41 27.60
C PHE A 431 7.14 -2.95 27.23
N VAL A 432 5.88 -2.52 27.26
CA VAL A 432 5.49 -1.15 26.88
C VAL A 432 5.91 -0.11 27.93
N THR A 433 5.87 -0.44 29.22
CA THR A 433 6.10 0.54 30.30
C THR A 433 7.48 0.51 30.93
N GLU A 434 8.22 -0.59 30.85
CA GLU A 434 9.49 -0.80 31.56
C GLU A 434 10.71 -0.94 30.62
N SER A 435 10.51 -1.08 29.31
CA SER A 435 11.62 -1.13 28.35
C SER A 435 12.10 0.27 27.93
N ASN A 436 13.13 0.32 27.08
CA ASN A 436 13.65 1.58 26.53
C ASN A 436 12.70 2.29 25.55
N ILE A 437 11.53 1.72 25.26
CA ILE A 437 10.47 2.37 24.47
C ILE A 437 9.36 2.98 25.33
N ALA A 438 9.52 3.00 26.67
CA ALA A 438 8.58 3.64 27.58
C ALA A 438 8.38 5.12 27.25
N PHE A 439 7.12 5.57 27.23
CA PHE A 439 6.74 6.91 26.80
C PHE A 439 7.21 7.98 27.80
N SER A 440 8.40 8.53 27.56
CA SER A 440 9.09 9.42 28.49
C SER A 440 9.98 10.42 27.73
N GLY A 441 10.51 11.41 28.46
CA GLY A 441 11.35 12.47 27.90
C GLY A 441 10.58 13.72 27.50
N ASP A 442 11.27 14.62 26.78
CA ASP A 442 10.66 15.81 26.23
C ASP A 442 9.78 15.50 25.00
N LYS A 443 9.12 16.53 24.49
CA LYS A 443 8.22 16.43 23.33
C LYS A 443 8.90 15.81 22.10
N ASN A 444 10.14 16.16 21.82
CA ASN A 444 10.86 15.66 20.65
C ASN A 444 11.22 14.17 20.84
N ALA A 445 11.64 13.77 22.03
CA ALA A 445 11.89 12.38 22.37
C ALA A 445 10.62 11.52 22.22
N LYS A 446 9.47 12.02 22.68
CA LYS A 446 8.17 11.35 22.54
C LYS A 446 7.70 11.23 21.09
N LEU A 447 7.82 12.30 20.31
CA LEU A 447 7.52 12.26 18.87
C LEU A 447 8.43 11.28 18.12
N LYS A 448 9.71 11.18 18.52
CA LYS A 448 10.64 10.17 17.98
C LYS A 448 10.20 8.75 18.33
N LEU A 449 9.76 8.50 19.57
CA LEU A 449 9.21 7.19 19.98
C LEU A 449 7.98 6.84 19.14
N ILE A 450 7.02 7.76 19.01
CA ILE A 450 5.80 7.57 18.20
C ILE A 450 6.17 7.23 16.75
N GLY A 451 7.01 8.05 16.11
CA GLY A 451 7.43 7.83 14.72
C GLY A 451 8.18 6.50 14.53
N THR A 452 9.05 6.13 15.47
CA THR A 452 9.78 4.86 15.43
C THR A 452 8.85 3.65 15.56
N GLN A 453 7.90 3.69 16.50
CA GLN A 453 6.91 2.61 16.67
C GLN A 453 5.93 2.51 15.49
N LYS A 454 5.60 3.64 14.85
CA LYS A 454 4.77 3.68 13.65
C LYS A 454 5.48 3.09 12.44
N TRP A 455 6.74 3.46 12.22
CA TRP A 455 7.60 2.83 11.22
C TRP A 455 7.74 1.32 11.44
N LEU A 456 7.94 0.87 12.69
CA LEU A 456 8.03 -0.55 13.02
C LEU A 456 6.70 -1.27 12.78
N HIS A 457 5.57 -0.67 13.15
CA HIS A 457 4.24 -1.25 12.93
C HIS A 457 3.90 -1.41 11.44
N PHE A 458 4.29 -0.45 10.59
CA PHE A 458 4.10 -0.59 9.16
C PHE A 458 4.99 -1.68 8.57
N GLY A 459 6.24 -1.74 9.01
CA GLY A 459 7.25 -2.64 8.44
C GLY A 459 7.30 -2.53 6.91
N TRP A 460 7.55 -3.65 6.25
CA TRP A 460 7.49 -3.72 4.78
C TRP A 460 6.07 -3.99 4.26
N LEU A 461 5.16 -4.53 5.08
CA LEU A 461 3.77 -4.80 4.68
C LEU A 461 3.01 -3.53 4.30
N GLN A 462 3.30 -2.41 4.97
CA GLN A 462 2.74 -1.10 4.67
C GLN A 462 3.85 -0.11 4.27
N GLY A 463 4.81 -0.57 3.45
CA GLY A 463 6.01 0.20 3.08
C GLY A 463 5.72 1.59 2.49
N GLU A 464 4.63 1.77 1.74
CA GLU A 464 4.20 3.08 1.25
C GLU A 464 3.92 4.06 2.39
N GLN A 465 3.17 3.62 3.41
CA GLN A 465 2.87 4.45 4.58
C GLN A 465 4.11 4.70 5.43
N ALA A 466 5.00 3.70 5.56
CA ALA A 466 6.29 3.87 6.22
C ALA A 466 7.14 4.95 5.55
N TRP A 467 7.20 4.96 4.21
CA TRP A 467 8.00 5.92 3.46
C TRP A 467 7.42 7.32 3.47
N SER A 468 6.09 7.44 3.37
CA SER A 468 5.45 8.74 3.53
C SER A 468 5.63 9.30 4.94
N GLU A 469 5.53 8.49 5.99
CA GLU A 469 5.73 8.96 7.37
C GLU A 469 7.20 9.25 7.69
N TYR A 470 8.13 8.47 7.15
CA TYR A 470 9.56 8.72 7.29
C TYR A 470 9.94 10.06 6.66
N ARG A 471 9.47 10.36 5.44
CA ARG A 471 9.66 11.67 4.79
C ARG A 471 9.02 12.80 5.61
N ARG A 472 7.77 12.62 6.05
CA ARG A 472 7.03 13.66 6.80
C ARG A 472 7.64 13.97 8.17
N THR A 473 8.19 12.98 8.86
CA THR A 473 8.60 13.13 10.27
C THR A 473 10.11 13.10 10.49
N GLY A 474 10.89 12.54 9.56
CA GLY A 474 12.30 12.23 9.75
C GLY A 474 12.55 11.08 10.73
N TYR A 475 11.51 10.37 11.18
CA TYR A 475 11.62 9.28 12.15
C TYR A 475 11.32 7.90 11.55
N PRO A 476 12.03 6.85 12.02
CA PRO A 476 13.15 6.90 12.95
C PRO A 476 14.39 7.54 12.32
N THR A 477 15.37 7.95 13.15
CA THR A 477 16.68 8.36 12.65
C THR A 477 17.43 7.14 12.14
N LEU A 478 17.25 6.82 10.86
CA LEU A 478 17.86 5.64 10.24
C LEU A 478 19.40 5.79 10.15
N PRO A 479 20.15 4.67 10.20
CA PRO A 479 21.57 4.66 9.87
C PRO A 479 21.80 5.21 8.47
N ALA A 480 23.00 5.74 8.25
CA ALA A 480 23.40 6.23 6.94
C ALA A 480 23.19 5.14 5.88
N PHE A 481 22.39 5.47 4.86
CA PHE A 481 22.22 4.62 3.70
C PHE A 481 23.56 4.44 2.97
N PRO A 482 23.89 3.22 2.51
CA PRO A 482 25.02 3.00 1.61
C PRO A 482 24.95 3.95 0.41
N THR A 483 26.10 4.41 -0.08
CA THR A 483 26.14 5.31 -1.24
C THR A 483 26.39 4.50 -2.49
N SER A 484 25.46 4.56 -3.46
CA SER A 484 25.63 3.91 -4.76
C SER A 484 26.66 4.68 -5.61
N SER A 485 27.41 3.96 -6.45
CA SER A 485 28.31 4.55 -7.44
C SER A 485 27.62 4.93 -8.77
N LEU A 486 26.31 4.66 -8.90
CA LEU A 486 25.54 4.96 -10.10
C LEU A 486 25.16 6.45 -10.12
N ASN A 487 25.53 7.14 -11.19
CA ASN A 487 25.29 8.56 -11.32
C ASN A 487 23.78 8.88 -11.34
N GLY A 488 23.34 9.80 -10.47
CA GLY A 488 21.93 10.18 -10.29
C GLY A 488 21.17 9.29 -9.31
N PHE A 489 21.80 8.22 -8.81
CA PHE A 489 21.18 7.22 -7.93
C PHE A 489 21.99 6.96 -6.66
N GLN A 490 22.81 7.91 -6.22
CA GLN A 490 23.70 7.75 -5.07
C GLN A 490 22.96 7.59 -3.74
N ARG A 491 21.73 8.13 -3.63
CA ARG A 491 20.89 8.14 -2.42
C ARG A 491 19.45 7.68 -2.73
N PRO A 492 18.69 7.22 -1.71
CA PRO A 492 17.25 7.02 -1.84
C PRO A 492 16.56 8.29 -2.34
N PRO A 493 15.53 8.18 -3.19
CA PRO A 493 14.79 9.34 -3.67
C PRO A 493 13.79 9.83 -2.60
N VAL A 494 13.24 11.03 -2.79
CA VAL A 494 12.12 11.56 -1.99
C VAL A 494 10.77 11.45 -2.70
N ARG A 495 10.77 10.98 -3.96
CA ARG A 495 9.59 10.61 -4.76
C ARG A 495 9.95 9.60 -5.85
N LEU A 496 8.95 8.96 -6.43
CA LEU A 496 9.08 8.19 -7.66
C LEU A 496 8.93 9.12 -8.87
N THR A 497 9.69 8.84 -9.94
CA THR A 497 9.53 9.58 -11.21
C THR A 497 8.39 8.97 -12.00
N TYR A 498 7.73 9.79 -12.83
CA TYR A 498 6.65 9.29 -13.68
C TYR A 498 7.18 8.24 -14.67
N PRO A 499 6.35 7.24 -15.04
CA PRO A 499 6.79 6.23 -15.99
C PRO A 499 7.03 6.83 -17.38
N SER A 500 7.94 6.23 -18.14
CA SER A 500 8.26 6.62 -19.52
C SER A 500 7.04 6.67 -20.46
N SER A 501 5.99 5.92 -20.11
CA SER A 501 4.71 5.90 -20.82
C SER A 501 3.97 7.23 -20.77
N GLU A 502 4.04 7.99 -19.66
CA GLU A 502 3.44 9.33 -19.59
C GLU A 502 4.21 10.34 -20.45
N ILE A 503 5.54 10.24 -20.46
CA ILE A 503 6.41 11.08 -21.29
C ILE A 503 6.09 10.91 -22.78
N THR A 504 5.78 9.68 -23.18
CA THR A 504 5.53 9.32 -24.58
C THR A 504 4.06 9.55 -24.99
N ASN A 505 3.11 9.06 -24.19
CA ASN A 505 1.70 8.97 -24.57
C ASN A 505 0.87 10.17 -24.07
N ASN A 506 1.34 10.89 -23.05
CA ASN A 506 0.67 12.06 -22.46
C ASN A 506 1.59 13.30 -22.48
N SER A 507 2.40 13.42 -23.53
CA SER A 507 3.53 14.34 -23.60
C SER A 507 3.18 15.81 -23.37
N GLU A 508 2.05 16.28 -23.91
CA GLU A 508 1.57 17.66 -23.75
C GLU A 508 1.28 18.00 -22.29
N ASN A 509 0.48 17.17 -21.61
CA ASN A 509 0.19 17.39 -20.19
C ASN A 509 1.43 17.14 -19.31
N TYR A 510 2.28 16.18 -19.66
CA TYR A 510 3.53 15.90 -18.95
C TYR A 510 4.48 17.12 -18.94
N GLN A 511 4.51 17.93 -20.01
CA GLN A 511 5.37 19.13 -20.01
C GLN A 511 5.06 20.09 -18.84
N ALA A 512 3.81 20.15 -18.36
CA ALA A 512 3.43 20.98 -17.23
C ALA A 512 4.08 20.55 -15.90
N VAL A 513 4.45 19.28 -15.77
CA VAL A 513 5.04 18.70 -14.55
C VAL A 513 6.48 18.24 -14.71
N ARG A 514 7.05 18.29 -15.92
CA ARG A 514 8.41 17.83 -16.24
C ARG A 514 9.48 18.42 -15.32
N SER A 515 9.38 19.69 -14.95
CA SER A 515 10.34 20.32 -14.04
C SER A 515 10.27 19.80 -12.61
N LYS A 516 9.12 19.24 -12.20
CA LYS A 516 8.91 18.62 -10.90
C LYS A 516 9.32 17.15 -10.90
N ASP A 517 9.40 16.49 -12.05
CA ASP A 517 9.69 15.06 -12.21
C ASP A 517 11.17 14.73 -12.02
N THR A 518 11.66 14.91 -10.81
CA THR A 518 13.03 14.55 -10.40
C THR A 518 12.99 13.74 -9.11
N ARG A 519 14.05 12.96 -8.86
CA ARG A 519 14.16 12.11 -7.65
C ARG A 519 14.25 12.92 -6.35
N ASP A 520 14.60 14.20 -6.45
CA ASP A 520 14.88 15.10 -5.32
C ASP A 520 13.78 16.16 -5.11
N THR A 521 12.82 16.27 -6.03
CA THR A 521 11.66 17.15 -5.85
C THR A 521 10.74 16.57 -4.78
N LYS A 522 10.58 17.29 -3.67
CA LYS A 522 9.72 16.86 -2.57
C LYS A 522 8.22 16.89 -2.95
N ILE A 523 7.48 15.95 -2.39
CA ILE A 523 6.00 15.98 -2.38
C ILE A 523 5.55 17.18 -1.55
N PHE A 524 4.40 17.81 -1.85
CA PHE A 524 4.05 19.10 -1.24
C PHE A 524 4.03 19.09 0.30
N TRP A 525 3.68 17.96 0.93
CA TRP A 525 3.62 17.80 2.38
C TRP A 525 4.97 17.48 3.02
N ASP A 526 5.99 17.15 2.22
CA ASP A 526 7.33 16.77 2.67
C ASP A 526 8.21 18.02 2.86
N VAL A 527 8.32 18.47 4.11
CA VAL A 527 9.06 19.70 4.49
C VAL A 527 10.47 19.45 5.03
N ASN A 528 10.88 18.19 5.22
CA ASN A 528 12.13 17.83 5.90
C ASN A 528 13.30 17.71 4.94
#